data_AF-A0A1H3NPS6-F1
#
_entry.id   AF-A0A1H3NPS6-F1
#
_cell.length_a   1.000
_cell.length_b   1.000
_cell.length_c   1.000
_cell.angle_alpha   90.00
_cell.angle_beta   90.00
_cell.angle_gamma   90.00
#
_symmetry.space_group_name_H-M   'P 1'
#
loop_
_entity.id
_entity.type
_entity.pdbx_description
1 polymer ?
#
loop_
_entity_poly.entity_id
_entity_poly.type
_entity_poly.pdbx_seq_one_letter_code
_entity_poly.pdbx_strand_id
1 'polypeptide(L)'
;MHAPHDPSRRLLLRAPLLAAVAAALPAAAIAAAPAVSAAAGGADPARAFDFFLGHWQVRYRRLRERLMGSDDWEEFEGRCQTQSLFGGLAQFDESVVNRPGLPYRGLALRSFDPAARRWADWWLDTRNPQRIAAPMIGGFADGEGRFFGESELRGTTVKVRGLWTDIGAERVQWEQAYSADGGASWETNWVSRYRRVG
;
A
#
# COMPACT_ATOMS: atom_id res chain seq x y z
N MET A 1 73.08 -25.23 49.78
CA MET A 1 72.20 -25.27 50.97
C MET A 1 70.87 -24.65 50.56
N HIS A 2 69.77 -25.34 50.84
CA HIS A 2 68.44 -25.27 50.21
C HIS A 2 67.65 -23.96 50.43
N ALA A 3 66.97 -23.46 49.38
CA ALA A 3 65.63 -22.83 49.46
C ALA A 3 65.01 -22.70 48.04
N PRO A 4 63.74 -23.08 47.81
CA PRO A 4 63.07 -22.98 46.51
C PRO A 4 62.26 -21.68 46.37
N HIS A 5 62.22 -21.10 45.17
CA HIS A 5 61.27 -20.03 44.84
C HIS A 5 60.49 -20.38 43.56
N ASP A 6 59.24 -20.77 43.81
CA ASP A 6 58.00 -20.62 43.04
C ASP A 6 58.09 -20.03 41.60
N PRO A 7 57.79 -20.83 40.56
CA PRO A 7 57.66 -20.37 39.19
C PRO A 7 56.17 -20.32 38.78
N SER A 8 55.43 -19.26 39.09
CA SER A 8 54.10 -19.04 38.48
C SER A 8 53.62 -17.58 38.55
N ARG A 9 54.31 -16.70 37.80
CA ARG A 9 53.73 -15.42 37.35
C ARG A 9 54.14 -15.15 35.90
N ARG A 10 53.18 -15.28 34.98
CA ARG A 10 52.99 -14.53 33.70
C ARG A 10 51.77 -15.13 32.98
N LEU A 11 50.57 -14.57 33.12
CA LEU A 11 49.93 -13.49 32.34
C LEU A 11 49.30 -13.96 31.00
N LEU A 12 48.01 -13.59 30.83
CA LEU A 12 47.21 -13.45 29.57
C LEU A 12 46.66 -14.77 28.97
N LEU A 13 45.41 -14.92 28.54
CA LEU A 13 44.40 -13.98 28.02
C LEU A 13 43.01 -14.27 28.65
N ARG A 14 42.33 -13.21 29.12
CA ARG A 14 40.86 -13.21 29.25
C ARG A 14 40.27 -12.79 27.90
N ALA A 15 39.66 -13.72 27.17
CA ALA A 15 38.79 -13.38 26.04
C ALA A 15 37.46 -12.82 26.60
N PRO A 16 36.89 -11.74 26.04
CA PRO A 16 35.56 -11.30 26.43
C PRO A 16 34.52 -12.22 25.76
N LEU A 17 33.62 -12.79 26.57
CA LEU A 17 32.37 -13.38 26.06
C LEU A 17 31.52 -12.23 25.49
N LEU A 18 31.38 -12.15 24.17
CA LEU A 18 30.32 -11.37 23.54
C LEU A 18 28.99 -12.10 23.75
N ALA A 19 28.17 -11.62 24.69
CA ALA A 19 26.77 -12.02 24.78
C ALA A 19 26.00 -11.29 23.66
N ALA A 20 25.70 -12.01 22.58
CA ALA A 20 24.78 -11.53 21.56
C ALA A 20 23.34 -11.61 22.09
N VAL A 21 22.77 -10.47 22.49
CA VAL A 21 21.34 -10.35 22.76
C VAL A 21 20.64 -10.25 21.39
N ALA A 22 20.11 -11.37 20.91
CA ALA A 22 19.20 -11.37 19.76
C ALA A 22 17.86 -10.78 20.20
N ALA A 23 17.65 -9.49 19.92
CA ALA A 23 16.33 -8.88 20.04
C ALA A 23 15.43 -9.47 18.96
N ALA A 24 14.51 -10.36 19.35
CA ALA A 24 13.45 -10.84 18.48
C ALA A 24 12.50 -9.66 18.19
N LEU A 25 12.54 -9.15 16.95
CA LEU A 25 11.51 -8.23 16.46
C LEU A 25 10.17 -8.98 16.40
N PRO A 26 9.07 -8.44 16.96
CA PRO A 26 7.77 -9.05 16.79
C PRO A 26 7.37 -8.93 15.32
N ALA A 27 7.12 -10.06 14.66
CA ALA A 27 6.50 -10.08 13.36
C ALA A 27 5.11 -9.44 13.48
N ALA A 28 4.91 -8.28 12.85
CA ALA A 28 3.60 -7.68 12.74
C ALA A 28 2.69 -8.66 11.99
N ALA A 29 1.70 -9.21 12.69
CA ALA A 29 0.71 -10.09 12.10
C ALA A 29 -0.10 -9.27 11.08
N ILE A 30 0.05 -9.57 9.80
CA ILE A 30 -0.82 -9.04 8.76
C ILE A 30 -2.23 -9.57 9.07
N ALA A 31 -3.09 -8.70 9.59
CA ALA A 31 -4.49 -9.02 9.79
C ALA A 31 -5.09 -9.41 8.43
N ALA A 32 -5.59 -10.65 8.33
CA ALA A 32 -6.18 -11.16 7.10
C ALA A 32 -7.32 -10.24 6.65
N ALA A 33 -7.18 -9.65 5.46
CA ALA A 33 -8.28 -8.94 4.82
C ALA A 33 -9.49 -9.88 4.68
N PRO A 34 -10.73 -9.37 4.85
CA PRO A 34 -11.93 -10.19 4.69
C PRO A 34 -11.93 -10.86 3.31
N ALA A 35 -12.26 -12.15 3.29
CA ALA A 35 -12.30 -12.93 2.05
C ALA A 35 -13.39 -12.37 1.15
N VAL A 36 -12.99 -11.78 0.01
CA VAL A 36 -13.92 -11.49 -1.07
C VAL A 36 -14.29 -12.82 -1.71
N SER A 37 -15.56 -13.22 -1.59
CA SER A 37 -16.09 -14.43 -2.22
C SER A 37 -16.00 -14.31 -3.73
N ALA A 38 -15.23 -15.20 -4.36
CA ALA A 38 -15.10 -15.27 -5.80
C ALA A 38 -16.20 -16.18 -6.39
N ALA A 39 -17.32 -15.60 -6.82
CA ALA A 39 -18.28 -16.21 -7.74
C ALA A 39 -19.20 -15.09 -8.28
N ALA A 40 -19.57 -14.98 -9.56
CA ALA A 40 -19.30 -15.73 -10.77
C ALA A 40 -19.49 -14.77 -11.97
N GLY A 41 -18.59 -14.83 -12.96
CA GLY A 41 -18.69 -14.02 -14.17
C GLY A 41 -17.41 -13.98 -15.02
N GLY A 42 -17.13 -15.06 -15.74
CA GLY A 42 -16.42 -15.15 -17.04
C GLY A 42 -15.02 -14.57 -17.28
N ALA A 43 -14.54 -13.57 -16.52
CA ALA A 43 -13.29 -12.88 -16.79
C ALA A 43 -12.15 -13.42 -15.93
N ASP A 44 -10.96 -13.53 -16.53
CA ASP A 44 -9.74 -13.93 -15.82
C ASP A 44 -9.38 -12.88 -14.75
N PRO A 45 -9.35 -13.23 -13.44
CA PRO A 45 -8.98 -12.28 -12.40
C PRO A 45 -7.58 -11.70 -12.55
N ALA A 46 -6.66 -12.40 -13.23
CA ALA A 46 -5.33 -11.88 -13.54
C ALA A 46 -5.36 -10.73 -14.57
N ARG A 47 -6.47 -10.55 -15.27
CA ARG A 47 -6.69 -9.49 -16.27
C ARG A 47 -7.68 -8.43 -15.79
N ALA A 48 -8.13 -8.51 -14.54
CA ALA A 48 -9.21 -7.69 -14.02
C ALA A 48 -8.92 -6.17 -14.05
N PHE A 49 -7.65 -5.77 -14.08
CA PHE A 49 -7.24 -4.36 -14.16
C PHE A 49 -7.02 -3.83 -15.60
N ASP A 50 -7.24 -4.64 -16.64
CA ASP A 50 -6.95 -4.23 -18.03
C ASP A 50 -7.68 -2.97 -18.47
N PHE A 51 -8.87 -2.73 -17.92
CA PHE A 51 -9.64 -1.51 -18.16
C PHE A 51 -8.83 -0.24 -17.88
N PHE A 52 -7.83 -0.31 -16.98
CA PHE A 52 -7.07 0.83 -16.49
C PHE A 52 -5.79 1.13 -17.30
N LEU A 53 -5.41 0.30 -18.27
CA LEU A 53 -4.20 0.52 -19.10
C LEU A 53 -4.30 1.77 -19.98
N GLY A 54 -3.20 2.48 -20.17
CA GLY A 54 -3.12 3.67 -21.04
C GLY A 54 -3.09 4.99 -20.28
N HIS A 55 -3.56 6.06 -20.90
CA HIS A 55 -3.45 7.43 -20.38
C HIS A 55 -4.79 7.96 -19.89
N TRP A 56 -4.75 8.71 -18.79
CA TRP A 56 -5.93 9.24 -18.11
C TRP A 56 -5.71 10.68 -17.67
N GLN A 57 -6.75 11.50 -17.83
CA GLN A 57 -6.95 12.72 -17.06
C GLN A 57 -7.63 12.34 -15.75
N VAL A 58 -7.24 12.99 -14.65
CA VAL A 58 -7.78 12.68 -13.33
C VAL A 58 -8.28 13.94 -12.65
N ARG A 59 -9.50 13.87 -12.12
CA ARG A 59 -10.02 14.86 -11.17
C ARG A 59 -10.01 14.24 -9.79
N TYR A 60 -9.27 14.87 -8.89
CA TYR A 60 -9.13 14.44 -7.51
C TYR A 60 -10.03 15.28 -6.60
N ARG A 61 -10.60 14.62 -5.59
CA ARG A 61 -11.11 15.25 -4.38
C ARG A 61 -10.44 14.61 -3.19
N ARG A 62 -9.93 15.41 -2.27
CA ARG A 62 -9.27 14.93 -1.06
C ARG A 62 -9.83 15.67 0.15
N LEU A 63 -10.13 14.94 1.21
CA LEU A 63 -10.52 15.55 2.47
C LEU A 63 -9.29 16.17 3.15
N ARG A 64 -9.41 17.41 3.65
CA ARG A 64 -8.28 18.08 4.30
C ARG A 64 -7.86 17.35 5.57
N GLU A 65 -8.82 17.16 6.48
CA GLU A 65 -8.67 16.45 7.74
C GLU A 65 -9.43 15.13 7.73
N ARG A 66 -8.81 14.05 8.23
CA ARG A 66 -9.37 12.69 8.20
C ARG A 66 -9.74 12.21 9.59
N LEU A 67 -10.86 11.52 9.70
CA LEU A 67 -11.41 10.95 10.92
C LEU A 67 -11.58 12.02 12.01
N MET A 68 -12.06 13.19 11.59
CA MET A 68 -12.32 14.35 12.45
C MET A 68 -13.75 14.90 12.23
N GLY A 69 -14.61 14.17 11.50
CA GLY A 69 -15.94 14.65 11.12
C GLY A 69 -15.90 15.83 10.14
N SER A 70 -14.83 15.93 9.35
CA SER A 70 -14.65 17.02 8.38
C SER A 70 -15.42 16.73 7.09
N ASP A 71 -15.95 17.79 6.48
CA ASP A 71 -16.51 17.82 5.13
C ASP A 71 -15.78 18.82 4.22
N ASP A 72 -14.59 19.28 4.63
CA ASP A 72 -13.76 20.22 3.86
C ASP A 72 -12.93 19.46 2.82
N TRP A 73 -13.43 19.50 1.58
CA TRP A 73 -12.81 18.89 0.41
C TRP A 73 -12.01 19.91 -0.39
N GLU A 74 -10.78 19.55 -0.72
CA GLU A 74 -10.00 20.21 -1.76
C GLU A 74 -10.10 19.41 -3.07
N GLU A 75 -10.20 20.14 -4.19
CA GLU A 75 -10.28 19.57 -5.53
C GLU A 75 -9.11 20.04 -6.37
N PHE A 76 -8.58 19.14 -7.20
CA PHE A 76 -7.46 19.42 -8.09
C PHE A 76 -7.40 18.40 -9.22
N GLU A 77 -6.58 18.68 -10.22
CA GLU A 77 -6.47 17.84 -11.41
C GLU A 77 -5.10 17.16 -11.51
N GLY A 78 -5.00 16.22 -12.43
CA GLY A 78 -3.75 15.59 -12.78
C GLY A 78 -3.90 14.59 -13.91
N ARG A 79 -2.91 13.72 -14.02
CA ARG A 79 -2.85 12.69 -15.06
C ARG A 79 -2.32 11.39 -14.49
N CYS A 80 -2.68 10.29 -15.12
CA CYS A 80 -2.21 8.97 -14.75
C CYS A 80 -1.89 8.21 -16.04
N GLN A 81 -0.76 7.50 -16.06
CA GLN A 81 -0.40 6.58 -17.13
C GLN A 81 -0.16 5.21 -16.53
N THR A 82 -0.86 4.21 -17.06
CA THR A 82 -0.81 2.83 -16.57
C THR A 82 -0.28 1.91 -17.65
N GLN A 83 0.65 1.03 -17.29
CA GLN A 83 1.24 0.03 -18.17
C GLN A 83 1.16 -1.37 -17.55
N SER A 84 1.13 -2.37 -18.42
CA SER A 84 1.19 -3.77 -18.03
C SER A 84 2.63 -4.23 -17.88
N LEU A 85 2.88 -5.10 -16.92
CA LEU A 85 4.17 -5.77 -16.68
C LEU A 85 3.97 -7.29 -16.69
N PHE A 86 5.06 -8.03 -16.90
CA PHE A 86 5.11 -9.51 -16.80
C PHE A 86 3.96 -10.23 -17.54
N GLY A 87 3.63 -9.78 -18.76
CA GLY A 87 2.58 -10.39 -19.57
C GLY A 87 1.16 -10.24 -19.01
N GLY A 88 0.91 -9.27 -18.13
CA GLY A 88 -0.41 -9.01 -17.56
C GLY A 88 -0.54 -9.30 -16.07
N LEU A 89 0.46 -9.95 -15.46
CA LEU A 89 0.42 -10.34 -14.05
C LEU A 89 0.74 -9.19 -13.08
N ALA A 90 1.20 -8.06 -13.60
CA ALA A 90 1.38 -6.84 -12.82
C ALA A 90 1.03 -5.60 -13.64
N GLN A 91 0.76 -4.51 -12.94
CA GLN A 91 0.59 -3.19 -13.52
C GLN A 91 1.38 -2.16 -12.74
N PHE A 92 1.76 -1.11 -13.45
CA PHE A 92 2.43 0.05 -12.90
C PHE A 92 1.70 1.29 -13.39
N ASP A 93 1.36 2.21 -12.49
CA ASP A 93 0.93 3.54 -12.88
C ASP A 93 1.84 4.64 -12.34
N GLU A 94 2.06 5.67 -13.15
CA GLU A 94 2.63 6.95 -12.71
C GLU A 94 1.53 8.01 -12.74
N SER A 95 1.36 8.70 -11.60
CA SER A 95 0.36 9.74 -11.42
C SER A 95 1.03 11.10 -11.17
N VAL A 96 0.62 12.12 -11.92
CA VAL A 96 0.91 13.52 -11.61
C VAL A 96 -0.27 14.09 -10.85
N VAL A 97 -0.01 14.70 -9.69
CA VAL A 97 -1.04 15.27 -8.81
C VAL A 97 -0.78 16.76 -8.62
N ASN A 98 -1.59 17.62 -9.25
CA ASN A 98 -1.40 19.08 -9.22
C ASN A 98 -2.12 19.72 -8.02
N ARG A 99 -1.91 19.18 -6.82
CA ARG A 99 -2.50 19.74 -5.60
C ARG A 99 -1.92 21.13 -5.31
N PRO A 100 -2.75 22.18 -5.12
CA PRO A 100 -2.28 23.52 -4.81
C PRO A 100 -1.37 23.55 -3.57
N GLY A 101 -0.24 24.24 -3.68
CA GLY A 101 0.75 24.37 -2.60
C GLY A 101 1.60 23.13 -2.31
N LEU A 102 1.21 21.95 -2.79
CA LEU A 102 1.97 20.71 -2.64
C LEU A 102 1.75 19.75 -3.81
N PRO A 103 2.22 20.07 -5.02
CA PRO A 103 2.18 19.14 -6.14
C PRO A 103 3.14 17.98 -5.88
N TYR A 104 2.79 16.79 -6.37
CA TYR A 104 3.64 15.62 -6.22
C TYR A 104 3.41 14.61 -7.34
N ARG A 105 4.32 13.63 -7.43
CA ARG A 105 4.15 12.46 -8.29
C ARG A 105 3.94 11.23 -7.43
N GLY A 106 3.06 10.35 -7.88
CA GLY A 106 2.74 9.10 -7.24
C GLY A 106 2.93 7.93 -8.19
N LEU A 107 3.03 6.75 -7.60
CA LEU A 107 3.27 5.50 -8.29
C LEU A 107 2.45 4.43 -7.58
N ALA A 108 1.63 3.70 -8.34
CA ALA A 108 1.05 2.46 -7.86
C ALA A 108 1.67 1.25 -8.57
N LEU A 109 2.08 0.26 -7.80
CA LEU A 109 2.47 -1.06 -8.31
C LEU A 109 1.38 -2.03 -7.91
N ARG A 110 0.85 -2.79 -8.87
CA ARG A 110 -0.12 -3.84 -8.63
C ARG A 110 0.42 -5.17 -9.10
N SER A 111 0.26 -6.23 -8.32
CA SER A 111 0.71 -7.58 -8.68
C SER A 111 -0.35 -8.60 -8.33
N PHE A 112 -0.58 -9.55 -9.24
CA PHE A 112 -1.52 -10.65 -9.04
C PHE A 112 -0.80 -11.89 -8.52
N ASP A 113 -1.35 -12.50 -7.47
CA ASP A 113 -0.97 -13.82 -6.97
C ASP A 113 -1.93 -14.88 -7.54
N PRO A 114 -1.48 -15.76 -8.46
CA PRO A 114 -2.33 -16.81 -9.02
C PRO A 114 -2.80 -17.85 -8.00
N ALA A 115 -2.01 -18.11 -6.95
CA ALA A 115 -2.35 -19.10 -5.93
C ALA A 115 -3.45 -18.56 -5.01
N ALA A 116 -3.31 -17.32 -4.55
CA ALA A 116 -4.33 -16.68 -3.72
C ALA A 116 -5.49 -16.07 -4.54
N ARG A 117 -5.35 -15.97 -5.87
CA ARG A 117 -6.27 -15.30 -6.79
C ARG A 117 -6.61 -13.87 -6.36
N ARG A 118 -5.61 -13.13 -5.89
CA ARG A 118 -5.76 -11.77 -5.35
C ARG A 118 -4.70 -10.84 -5.90
N TRP A 119 -5.05 -9.56 -5.90
CA TRP A 119 -4.15 -8.47 -6.23
C TRP A 119 -3.63 -7.81 -4.95
N ALA A 120 -2.36 -7.41 -4.98
CA ALA A 120 -1.77 -6.47 -4.05
C ALA A 120 -1.57 -5.12 -4.76
N ASP A 121 -1.84 -4.01 -4.07
CA ASP A 121 -1.70 -2.63 -4.56
C ASP A 121 -0.83 -1.82 -3.59
N TRP A 122 0.37 -1.44 -4.03
CA TRP A 122 1.34 -0.63 -3.29
C TRP A 122 1.36 0.78 -3.82
N TRP A 123 1.52 1.75 -2.92
CA TRP A 123 1.67 3.16 -3.26
C TRP A 123 3.03 3.73 -2.81
N LEU A 124 3.63 4.55 -3.67
CA LEU A 124 4.81 5.37 -3.41
C LEU A 124 4.57 6.78 -3.95
N ASP A 125 5.05 7.82 -3.26
CA ASP A 125 5.02 9.17 -3.82
C ASP A 125 6.22 10.03 -3.39
N THR A 126 6.43 11.12 -4.10
CA THR A 126 7.59 12.01 -3.93
C THR A 126 7.60 12.78 -2.61
N ARG A 127 6.53 12.73 -1.81
CA ARG A 127 6.52 13.33 -0.46
C ARG A 127 7.23 12.42 0.54
N ASN A 128 7.22 11.10 0.30
CA ASN A 128 7.89 10.08 1.12
C ASN A 128 8.62 9.06 0.21
N PRO A 129 9.64 9.47 -0.57
CA PRO A 129 10.17 8.70 -1.69
C PRO A 129 10.91 7.40 -1.31
N GLN A 130 11.15 7.15 -0.01
CA GLN A 130 11.83 5.95 0.49
C GLN A 130 10.89 4.99 1.21
N ARG A 131 9.59 5.32 1.33
CA ARG A 131 8.63 4.52 2.11
C ARG A 131 7.55 3.96 1.18
N ILE A 132 7.53 2.64 1.07
CA ILE A 132 6.42 1.88 0.52
C ILE A 132 5.75 1.17 1.71
N ALA A 133 4.50 1.51 2.00
CA ALA A 133 3.74 0.88 3.08
C ALA A 133 3.29 -0.55 2.68
N ALA A 134 2.74 -1.29 3.63
CA ALA A 134 2.06 -2.54 3.33
C ALA A 134 0.99 -2.33 2.23
N PRO A 135 0.80 -3.29 1.32
CA PRO A 135 -0.16 -3.14 0.23
C PRO A 135 -1.59 -3.20 0.75
N MET A 136 -2.52 -2.65 -0.02
CA MET A 136 -3.90 -3.11 0.07
C MET A 136 -4.03 -4.41 -0.73
N ILE A 137 -4.68 -5.41 -0.14
CA ILE A 137 -4.94 -6.72 -0.75
C ILE A 137 -6.42 -6.81 -1.14
N GLY A 138 -6.70 -7.28 -2.34
CA GLY A 138 -8.06 -7.27 -2.86
C GLY A 138 -8.25 -8.01 -4.18
N GLY A 139 -9.36 -7.70 -4.83
CA GLY A 139 -9.73 -8.27 -6.11
C GLY A 139 -11.02 -7.66 -6.62
N PHE A 140 -11.51 -8.19 -7.74
CA PHE A 140 -12.73 -7.74 -8.39
C PHE A 140 -13.84 -8.76 -8.24
N ALA A 141 -15.04 -8.28 -7.94
CA ALA A 141 -16.27 -9.04 -7.91
C ALA A 141 -17.43 -8.10 -8.26
N ASP A 142 -18.43 -8.60 -8.99
CA ASP A 142 -19.65 -7.86 -9.33
C ASP A 142 -19.41 -6.48 -9.98
N GLY A 143 -18.36 -6.38 -10.82
CA GLY A 143 -18.00 -5.14 -11.52
C GLY A 143 -17.31 -4.09 -10.66
N GLU A 144 -16.97 -4.40 -9.41
CA GLU A 144 -16.25 -3.52 -8.50
C GLU A 144 -14.93 -4.14 -8.02
N GLY A 145 -13.92 -3.30 -7.80
CA GLY A 145 -12.66 -3.71 -7.17
C GLY A 145 -12.63 -3.30 -5.71
N ARG A 146 -12.40 -4.23 -4.79
CA ARG A 146 -12.34 -3.95 -3.35
C ARG A 146 -11.02 -4.42 -2.77
N PHE A 147 -10.32 -3.49 -2.12
CA PHE A 147 -8.98 -3.66 -1.59
C PHE A 147 -8.92 -3.17 -0.16
N PHE A 148 -8.24 -3.91 0.73
CA PHE A 148 -8.14 -3.60 2.15
C PHE A 148 -6.70 -3.70 2.64
N GLY A 149 -6.32 -2.81 3.53
CA GLY A 149 -5.00 -2.82 4.16
C GLY A 149 -4.99 -1.98 5.42
N GLU A 150 -3.78 -1.56 5.79
CA GLU A 150 -3.53 -0.69 6.93
C GLU A 150 -2.76 0.55 6.49
N SER A 151 -3.01 1.67 7.16
CA SER A 151 -2.30 2.92 6.95
C SER A 151 -1.96 3.56 8.29
N GLU A 152 -1.04 4.51 8.29
CA GLU A 152 -0.75 5.34 9.46
C GLU A 152 -1.42 6.71 9.30
N LEU A 153 -2.20 7.10 10.30
CA LEU A 153 -2.76 8.44 10.41
C LEU A 153 -2.38 9.02 11.77
N ARG A 154 -1.58 10.10 11.77
CA ARG A 154 -1.12 10.79 12.98
C ARG A 154 -0.49 9.81 14.01
N GLY A 155 0.35 8.89 13.51
CA GLY A 155 1.05 7.90 14.33
C GLY A 155 0.17 6.73 14.81
N THR A 156 -1.09 6.66 14.40
CA THR A 156 -2.00 5.55 14.74
C THR A 156 -2.29 4.71 13.49
N THR A 157 -2.22 3.39 13.63
CA THR A 157 -2.63 2.46 12.57
C THR A 157 -4.15 2.49 12.42
N VAL A 158 -4.63 2.70 11.19
CA VAL A 158 -6.04 2.67 10.81
C VAL A 158 -6.26 1.67 9.68
N LYS A 159 -7.49 1.15 9.54
CA LYS A 159 -7.84 0.36 8.36
C LYS A 159 -8.03 1.29 7.16
N VAL A 160 -7.58 0.86 6.00
CA VAL A 160 -7.77 1.56 4.72
C VAL A 160 -8.48 0.64 3.73
N ARG A 161 -9.39 1.22 2.94
CA ARG A 161 -10.08 0.57 1.84
C ARG A 161 -9.87 1.35 0.55
N GLY A 162 -9.49 0.63 -0.51
CA GLY A 162 -9.54 1.10 -1.90
C GLY A 162 -10.77 0.51 -2.60
N LEU A 163 -11.54 1.35 -3.28
CA LEU A 163 -12.74 0.94 -4.03
C LEU A 163 -12.65 1.42 -5.48
N TRP A 164 -12.76 0.51 -6.43
CA TRP A 164 -12.87 0.78 -7.87
C TRP A 164 -14.32 0.59 -8.30
N THR A 165 -14.93 1.64 -8.85
CA THR A 165 -16.34 1.71 -9.25
C THR A 165 -16.51 2.49 -10.55
N ASP A 166 -17.72 2.48 -11.12
CA ASP A 166 -18.04 3.12 -12.40
C ASP A 166 -17.04 2.75 -13.50
N ILE A 167 -16.66 1.47 -13.55
CA ILE A 167 -15.67 0.94 -14.48
C ILE A 167 -16.30 0.86 -15.88
N GLY A 168 -15.82 1.70 -16.79
CA GLY A 168 -16.21 1.69 -18.19
C GLY A 168 -15.00 1.88 -19.11
N ALA A 169 -15.23 1.85 -20.43
CA ALA A 169 -14.16 1.96 -21.41
C ALA A 169 -13.38 3.29 -21.32
N GLU A 170 -14.07 4.38 -20.99
CA GLU A 170 -13.51 5.74 -21.00
C GLU A 170 -13.47 6.41 -19.62
N ARG A 171 -13.98 5.75 -18.58
CA ARG A 171 -14.06 6.29 -17.24
C ARG A 171 -13.90 5.21 -16.17
N VAL A 172 -13.39 5.63 -15.02
CA VAL A 172 -13.37 4.83 -13.80
C VAL A 172 -13.26 5.75 -12.60
N GLN A 173 -13.81 5.35 -11.46
CA GLN A 173 -13.62 6.02 -10.19
C GLN A 173 -12.85 5.11 -9.21
N TRP A 174 -11.85 5.69 -8.55
CA TRP A 174 -11.20 5.08 -7.40
C TRP A 174 -11.45 5.91 -6.15
N GLU A 175 -11.73 5.26 -5.03
CA GLU A 175 -11.90 5.91 -3.73
C GLU A 175 -11.02 5.29 -2.66
N GLN A 176 -10.53 6.13 -1.75
CA GLN A 176 -9.94 5.71 -0.49
C GLN A 176 -10.87 6.06 0.67
N ALA A 177 -11.05 5.10 1.57
CA ALA A 177 -11.69 5.34 2.86
C ALA A 177 -10.83 4.84 4.03
N TYR A 178 -10.90 5.55 5.15
CA TYR A 178 -10.26 5.14 6.41
C TYR A 178 -11.31 4.72 7.43
N SER A 179 -10.90 3.85 8.34
CA SER A 179 -11.71 3.39 9.46
C SER A 179 -10.88 3.33 10.74
N ALA A 180 -11.40 3.94 11.81
CA ALA A 180 -10.84 3.89 13.16
C ALA A 180 -11.42 2.76 14.03
N ASP A 181 -12.51 2.14 13.60
CA ASP A 181 -13.27 1.14 14.37
C ASP A 181 -13.14 -0.29 13.81
N GLY A 182 -11.99 -0.57 13.18
CA GLY A 182 -11.69 -1.90 12.64
C GLY A 182 -12.48 -2.28 11.39
N GLY A 183 -13.10 -1.31 10.72
CA GLY A 183 -13.85 -1.49 9.48
C GLY A 183 -15.37 -1.53 9.65
N ALA A 184 -15.90 -1.21 10.84
CA ALA A 184 -17.33 -1.12 11.08
C ALA A 184 -17.95 0.11 10.40
N SER A 185 -17.23 1.23 10.36
CA SER A 185 -17.57 2.42 9.59
C SER A 185 -16.39 2.91 8.75
N TRP A 186 -16.68 3.65 7.68
CA TRP A 186 -15.69 4.10 6.69
C TRP A 186 -15.91 5.57 6.32
N GLU A 187 -14.86 6.39 6.44
CA GLU A 187 -14.85 7.78 5.97
C GLU A 187 -14.08 7.85 4.64
N THR A 188 -14.80 8.01 3.52
CA THR A 188 -14.17 8.29 2.23
C THR A 188 -13.45 9.63 2.33
N ASN A 189 -12.14 9.62 2.08
CA ASN A 189 -11.26 10.77 2.25
C ASN A 189 -10.41 11.09 1.00
N TRP A 190 -10.56 10.28 -0.04
CA TRP A 190 -9.99 10.53 -1.36
C TRP A 190 -10.91 9.95 -2.43
N VAL A 191 -11.10 10.71 -3.52
CA VAL A 191 -11.79 10.27 -4.72
C VAL A 191 -10.97 10.69 -5.94
N SER A 192 -10.67 9.75 -6.82
CA SER A 192 -10.04 9.97 -8.13
C SER A 192 -11.04 9.59 -9.22
N ARG A 193 -11.42 10.54 -10.07
CA ARG A 193 -12.25 10.29 -11.26
C ARG A 193 -11.39 10.36 -12.50
N TYR A 194 -11.24 9.24 -13.18
CA TYR A 194 -10.41 9.09 -14.35
C TYR A 194 -11.26 9.23 -15.61
N ARG A 195 -10.72 9.93 -16.62
CA ARG A 195 -11.23 9.96 -17.98
C ARG A 195 -10.11 9.60 -18.94
N ARG A 196 -10.36 8.65 -19.83
CA ARG A 196 -9.35 8.15 -20.77
C ARG A 196 -8.94 9.27 -21.73
N VAL A 197 -7.66 9.29 -22.08
CA VAL A 197 -7.10 10.16 -23.12
C VAL A 197 -6.64 9.25 -24.26
N GLY A 198 -7.05 9.59 -25.48
CA GLY A 198 -6.71 8.87 -26.70
C GLY A 198 -5.23 8.89 -27.01
#